data_AF-A0A371D599-F1
#
_entry.id   AF-A0A371D599-F1
#
_cell.length_a   1.000
_cell.length_b   1.000
_cell.length_c   1.000
_cell.angle_alpha   90.00
_cell.angle_beta   90.00
_cell.angle_gamma   90.00
#
_symmetry.space_group_name_H-M   'P 1'
#
loop_
_entity.id
_entity.type
_entity.pdbx_description
1 polymer ?
#
loop_
_entity_poly.entity_id
_entity_poly.type
_entity_poly.pdbx_seq_one_letter_code
_entity_poly.pdbx_strand_id
1 'polypeptide(L)'
;MSTVKVGGDESVRVPKLEANGANWVLYKARLTWAADAKGLAGHLDGTSLKPAAPPGAAGGTATATSPDPAMVQYKADLADWNKGEASVKQLIASTIPDSLFMKIRDQPTARDVWKKIAEAFEKKSRMVVIDL
;
A
#
# COMPACT_ATOMS: atom_id res chain seq x y z
N MET A 1 31.10 -19.90 -21.00
CA MET A 1 30.34 -18.62 -21.00
C MET A 1 28.93 -18.93 -21.47
N SER A 2 28.08 -19.44 -20.56
CA SER A 2 26.73 -19.85 -20.92
C SER A 2 25.80 -18.63 -20.79
N THR A 3 25.40 -18.10 -21.93
CA THR A 3 24.43 -17.02 -22.02
C THR A 3 23.05 -17.57 -21.64
N VAL A 4 22.56 -17.19 -20.46
CA VAL A 4 21.16 -17.48 -20.12
C VAL A 4 20.30 -16.56 -20.98
N LYS A 5 19.63 -17.15 -21.97
CA LYS A 5 18.50 -16.51 -22.64
C LYS A 5 17.36 -16.48 -21.62
N VAL A 6 17.22 -15.37 -20.89
CA VAL A 6 15.96 -14.99 -20.25
C VAL A 6 15.02 -14.63 -21.38
N GLY A 7 14.31 -15.64 -21.88
CA GLY A 7 13.30 -15.52 -22.91
C GLY A 7 12.00 -16.06 -22.37
N GLY A 8 11.04 -15.15 -22.18
CA GLY A 8 9.65 -15.47 -21.90
C GLY A 8 9.09 -14.51 -20.87
N ASP A 9 8.49 -13.42 -21.36
CA ASP A 9 7.34 -12.62 -20.87
C ASP A 9 6.74 -12.86 -19.46
N GLU A 10 7.51 -13.27 -18.45
CA GLU A 10 7.13 -13.26 -17.04
C GLU A 10 7.28 -11.84 -16.54
N SER A 11 6.42 -10.96 -17.05
CA SER A 11 6.12 -9.69 -16.40
C SER A 11 5.89 -10.00 -14.92
N VAL A 12 6.80 -9.54 -14.07
CA VAL A 12 6.85 -9.77 -12.61
C VAL A 12 5.55 -9.30 -11.97
N ARG A 13 4.51 -10.15 -12.04
CA ARG A 13 3.20 -9.87 -11.48
C ARG A 13 3.18 -10.38 -10.06
N VAL A 14 2.65 -9.55 -9.17
CA VAL A 14 2.34 -9.96 -7.81
C VAL A 14 1.34 -11.11 -7.92
N PRO A 15 1.65 -12.30 -7.36
CA PRO A 15 0.73 -13.43 -7.40
C PRO A 15 -0.53 -13.10 -6.61
N LYS A 16 -1.64 -13.78 -6.90
CA LYS A 16 -2.80 -13.69 -6.00
C LYS A 16 -2.48 -14.38 -4.68
N LEU A 17 -2.87 -13.78 -3.57
CA LEU A 17 -2.76 -14.39 -2.25
C LEU A 17 -3.73 -15.57 -2.14
N GLU A 18 -3.18 -16.74 -1.83
CA GLU A 18 -3.99 -17.93 -1.62
C GLU A 18 -4.83 -17.79 -0.35
N ALA A 19 -6.09 -18.26 -0.37
CA ALA A 19 -7.00 -18.12 0.76
C ALA A 19 -6.50 -18.83 2.04
N ASN A 20 -5.70 -19.90 1.88
CA ASN A 20 -5.04 -20.60 2.97
C ASN A 20 -3.73 -19.94 3.43
N GLY A 21 -3.19 -18.98 2.67
CA GLY A 21 -1.93 -18.30 2.97
C GLY A 21 -0.67 -19.06 2.62
N ALA A 22 -0.74 -20.16 1.86
CA ALA A 22 0.41 -21.00 1.55
C ALA A 22 1.54 -20.23 0.85
N ASN A 23 1.18 -19.25 0.02
CA ASN A 23 2.14 -18.39 -0.68
C ASN A 23 2.42 -17.05 0.02
N TRP A 24 2.04 -16.89 1.30
CA TRP A 24 2.12 -15.61 2.01
C TRP A 24 3.52 -14.95 1.95
N VAL A 25 4.58 -15.70 2.22
CA VAL A 25 5.96 -15.17 2.22
C VAL A 25 6.35 -14.61 0.84
N LEU A 26 6.03 -15.35 -0.22
CA LEU A 26 6.30 -14.94 -1.60
C LEU A 26 5.44 -13.75 -2.02
N TYR A 27 4.15 -13.78 -1.70
CA TYR A 27 3.22 -12.68 -1.93
C TYR A 27 3.71 -11.40 -1.24
N LYS A 28 4.12 -11.50 0.02
CA LYS A 28 4.64 -10.38 0.81
C LYS A 28 5.82 -9.72 0.12
N ALA A 29 6.84 -10.50 -0.25
CA ALA A 29 8.02 -10.00 -0.93
C ALA A 29 7.68 -9.32 -2.27
N ARG A 30 6.88 -9.98 -3.12
CA ARG A 30 6.54 -9.45 -4.45
C ARG A 30 5.65 -8.21 -4.39
N LEU A 31 4.70 -8.14 -3.47
CA LEU A 31 3.88 -6.94 -3.29
C LEU A 31 4.72 -5.75 -2.81
N THR A 32 5.62 -5.97 -1.84
CA THR A 32 6.54 -4.94 -1.37
C THR A 32 7.41 -4.42 -2.52
N TRP A 33 8.01 -5.30 -3.33
CA TRP A 33 8.78 -4.88 -4.50
C TRP A 33 7.94 -4.14 -5.55
N ALA A 34 6.70 -4.57 -5.77
CA ALA A 34 5.79 -3.91 -6.72
C ALA A 34 5.31 -2.53 -6.25
N ALA A 35 5.30 -2.28 -4.93
CA ALA A 35 5.06 -0.97 -4.35
C ALA A 35 6.34 -0.10 -4.40
N ASP A 36 7.49 -0.69 -4.08
CA ASP A 36 8.80 -0.02 -4.13
C ASP A 36 9.15 0.47 -5.55
N ALA A 37 8.93 -0.38 -6.56
CA ALA A 37 9.09 -0.02 -7.97
C ALA A 37 8.18 1.14 -8.42
N LYS A 38 7.12 1.45 -7.67
CA LYS A 38 6.23 2.60 -7.90
C LYS A 38 6.54 3.79 -6.98
N GLY A 39 7.53 3.69 -6.10
CA GLY A 39 7.83 4.69 -5.07
C GLY A 39 6.79 4.76 -3.95
N LEU A 40 5.99 3.69 -3.77
CA LEU A 40 4.85 3.66 -2.86
C LEU A 40 5.08 2.80 -1.61
N ALA A 41 6.28 2.22 -1.42
CA ALA A 41 6.60 1.38 -0.27
C ALA A 41 6.32 2.09 1.07
N GLY A 42 6.52 3.41 1.14
CA GLY A 42 6.24 4.17 2.36
C GLY A 42 4.78 4.18 2.81
N HIS A 43 3.82 3.91 1.92
CA HIS A 43 2.41 3.72 2.29
C HIS A 43 2.13 2.33 2.88
N LEU A 44 2.95 1.32 2.58
CA LEU A 44 2.84 -0.01 3.17
C LEU A 44 3.41 -0.02 4.61
N ASP A 45 4.62 0.52 4.79
CA ASP A 45 5.32 0.49 6.07
C ASP A 45 4.96 1.68 6.98
N GLY A 46 4.31 2.70 6.43
CA GLY A 46 3.82 3.88 7.16
C GLY A 46 4.84 4.99 7.32
N THR A 47 5.93 4.98 6.55
CA THR A 47 6.90 6.09 6.50
C THR A 47 6.37 7.28 5.71
N SER A 48 5.45 7.06 4.76
CA SER A 48 4.69 8.12 4.09
C SER A 48 3.58 8.63 5.01
N LEU A 49 3.90 9.64 5.82
CA LEU A 49 2.94 10.25 6.74
C LEU A 49 1.93 11.14 6.00
N LYS A 50 0.69 11.14 6.49
CA LYS A 50 -0.34 12.06 6.01
C LYS A 50 0.11 13.51 6.27
N PRO A 51 0.06 14.40 5.27
CA PRO A 51 0.38 15.81 5.46
C PRO A 51 -0.50 16.45 6.55
N ALA A 52 0.12 17.25 7.42
CA ALA A 52 -0.56 18.01 8.46
C ALA A 52 -0.97 19.39 7.95
N ALA A 53 -2.16 19.86 8.33
CA ALA A 53 -2.63 21.17 7.93
C ALA A 53 -1.76 22.27 8.58
N PRO A 54 -1.42 23.34 7.84
CA PRO A 54 -0.65 24.45 8.39
C PRO A 54 -1.41 25.18 9.50
N PRO A 55 -0.71 25.72 10.52
CA PRO A 55 -1.33 26.52 11.57
C PRO A 55 -2.01 27.76 10.95
N GLY A 56 -3.30 27.98 11.25
CA GLY A 56 -4.12 29.06 10.68
C GLY A 56 -5.25 28.62 9.73
N ALA A 57 -5.35 27.32 9.42
CA ALA A 57 -6.47 26.78 8.63
C ALA A 57 -7.84 26.88 9.34
N ALA A 58 -7.84 26.99 10.67
CA ALA A 58 -9.04 27.09 11.50
C ALA A 58 -9.29 28.55 11.90
N GLY A 59 -10.18 29.23 11.18
CA GLY A 59 -10.77 30.50 11.60
C GLY A 59 -10.02 31.74 11.10
N GLY A 60 -10.52 32.32 10.01
CA GLY A 60 -10.13 33.66 9.59
C GLY A 60 -10.77 34.00 8.26
N THR A 61 -11.80 34.83 8.30
CA THR A 61 -12.34 35.54 7.13
C THR A 61 -11.24 36.43 6.55
N ALA A 62 -10.40 35.88 5.68
CA ALA A 62 -9.45 36.66 4.92
C ALA A 62 -10.03 36.90 3.53
N THR A 63 -10.51 38.12 3.30
CA THR A 63 -10.56 38.75 1.99
C THR A 63 -9.13 38.83 1.46
N ALA A 64 -8.62 37.72 0.92
CA ALA A 64 -7.36 37.65 0.19
C ALA A 64 -7.66 37.02 -1.16
N THR A 65 -7.54 37.82 -2.22
CA THR A 65 -7.79 37.43 -3.62
C THR A 65 -6.73 36.45 -4.17
N SER A 66 -5.77 36.02 -3.34
CA SER A 66 -4.72 35.06 -3.70
C SER A 66 -4.65 33.94 -2.67
N PRO A 67 -4.58 32.66 -3.10
CA PRO A 67 -4.49 31.53 -2.19
C PRO A 67 -3.15 31.54 -1.45
N ASP A 68 -3.19 31.30 -0.14
CA ASP A 68 -1.99 31.20 0.70
C ASP A 68 -1.06 30.07 0.19
N PRO A 69 0.22 30.34 -0.08
CA PRO A 69 1.12 29.35 -0.69
C PRO A 69 1.32 28.11 0.18
N ALA A 70 1.24 28.22 1.51
CA ALA A 70 1.33 27.06 2.40
C ALA A 70 0.07 26.19 2.32
N MET A 71 -1.11 26.81 2.16
CA MET A 71 -2.36 26.09 1.93
C MET A 71 -2.40 25.40 0.55
N VAL A 72 -1.83 26.03 -0.49
CA VAL A 72 -1.72 25.42 -1.83
C VAL A 72 -0.80 24.20 -1.78
N GLN A 73 0.38 24.34 -1.17
CA GLN A 73 1.33 23.25 -1.01
C GLN A 73 0.72 22.09 -0.20
N TYR A 74 0.11 22.39 0.95
CA TYR A 74 -0.59 21.39 1.76
C TYR A 74 -1.63 20.57 0.96
N LYS A 75 -2.44 21.23 0.12
CA LYS A 75 -3.44 20.54 -0.70
C LYS A 75 -2.80 19.66 -1.78
N ALA A 76 -1.69 20.12 -2.38
CA ALA A 76 -0.93 19.33 -3.34
C ALA A 76 -0.34 18.08 -2.67
N ASP A 77 0.39 18.24 -1.56
CA ASP A 77 0.96 17.13 -0.80
C ASP A 77 -0.12 16.13 -0.35
N LEU A 78 -1.28 16.63 0.10
CA LEU A 78 -2.38 15.78 0.52
C LEU A 78 -2.98 15.00 -0.67
N ALA A 79 -3.08 15.63 -1.84
CA ALA A 79 -3.56 14.98 -3.05
C ALA A 79 -2.59 13.87 -3.51
N ASP A 80 -1.29 14.14 -3.50
CA ASP A 80 -0.25 13.15 -3.82
C ASP A 80 -0.26 11.99 -2.82
N TRP A 81 -0.36 12.27 -1.52
CA TRP A 81 -0.48 11.24 -0.49
C TRP A 81 -1.74 10.38 -0.67
N ASN A 82 -2.90 11.00 -0.94
CA ASN A 82 -4.15 10.27 -1.20
C ASN A 82 -4.07 9.39 -2.45
N LYS A 83 -3.36 9.85 -3.50
CA LYS A 83 -3.13 9.07 -4.72
C LYS A 83 -2.24 7.87 -4.43
N GLY A 84 -1.21 8.03 -3.61
CA GLY A 84 -0.37 6.92 -3.14
C GLY A 84 -1.16 5.88 -2.34
N GLU A 85 -1.98 6.34 -1.38
CA GLU A 85 -2.89 5.50 -0.62
C GLU A 85 -3.83 4.67 -1.52
N ALA A 86 -4.52 5.34 -2.44
CA ALA A 86 -5.45 4.68 -3.36
C ALA A 86 -4.73 3.66 -4.24
N SER A 87 -3.53 3.99 -4.73
CA SER A 87 -2.74 3.11 -5.59
C SER A 87 -2.30 1.83 -4.87
N VAL A 88 -1.86 1.93 -3.61
CA VAL A 88 -1.47 0.76 -2.82
C VAL A 88 -2.70 -0.07 -2.43
N LYS A 89 -3.79 0.57 -2.01
CA LYS A 89 -5.05 -0.16 -1.71
C LYS A 89 -5.56 -0.92 -2.94
N GLN A 90 -5.47 -0.31 -4.12
CA GLN A 90 -5.85 -0.96 -5.38
C GLN A 90 -4.91 -2.12 -5.74
N LEU A 91 -3.60 -1.95 -5.56
CA LEU A 91 -2.61 -3.01 -5.78
C LEU A 91 -2.92 -4.23 -4.90
N ILE A 92 -3.20 -4.00 -3.63
CA ILE A 92 -3.61 -5.06 -2.69
C ILE A 92 -4.93 -5.68 -3.13
N ALA A 93 -5.96 -4.86 -3.37
CA ALA A 93 -7.30 -5.35 -3.73
C ALA A 93 -7.27 -6.23 -4.99
N SER A 94 -6.45 -5.89 -5.98
CA SER A 94 -6.32 -6.65 -7.22
C SER A 94 -5.63 -8.02 -7.07
N THR A 95 -4.95 -8.24 -5.94
CA THR A 95 -4.09 -9.42 -5.71
C THR A 95 -4.55 -10.26 -4.52
N ILE A 96 -5.72 -10.00 -3.95
CA ILE A 96 -6.30 -10.80 -2.87
C ILE A 96 -7.66 -11.41 -3.26
N PRO A 97 -8.12 -12.47 -2.57
CA PRO A 97 -9.47 -13.00 -2.74
C PRO A 97 -10.54 -12.02 -2.24
N ASP A 98 -11.72 -12.00 -2.88
CA ASP A 98 -12.85 -11.11 -2.51
C ASP A 98 -13.25 -11.26 -1.03
N SER A 99 -13.27 -12.50 -0.52
CA SER A 99 -13.57 -12.79 0.89
C SER A 99 -12.62 -12.11 1.86
N LEU A 100 -11.35 -11.90 1.45
CA LEU A 100 -10.38 -11.17 2.25
C LEU A 100 -10.54 -9.66 2.07
N PHE A 101 -10.78 -9.20 0.84
CA PHE A 101 -11.07 -7.81 0.53
C PHE A 101 -12.23 -7.27 1.37
N MET A 102 -13.34 -8.01 1.45
CA MET A 102 -14.52 -7.63 2.24
C MET A 102 -14.22 -7.42 3.73
N LYS A 103 -13.18 -8.07 4.29
CA LYS A 103 -12.79 -7.94 5.70
C LYS A 103 -11.90 -6.72 5.98
N ILE A 104 -11.21 -6.22 4.97
CA ILE A 104 -10.17 -5.18 5.13
C ILE A 104 -10.53 -3.87 4.43
N ARG A 105 -11.61 -3.82 3.63
CA ARG A 105 -12.02 -2.64 2.87
C ARG A 105 -12.26 -1.38 3.72
N ASP A 106 -12.70 -1.56 4.97
CA ASP A 106 -13.03 -0.46 5.89
C ASP A 106 -11.79 0.08 6.64
N GLN A 107 -10.57 -0.32 6.26
CA GLN A 107 -9.37 0.19 6.89
C GLN A 107 -8.99 1.60 6.37
N PRO A 108 -8.66 2.53 7.28
CA PRO A 108 -8.51 3.94 6.95
C PRO A 108 -7.28 4.18 6.07
N THR A 109 -6.17 3.47 6.30
CA THR A 109 -4.94 3.63 5.51
C THR A 109 -4.51 2.34 4.80
N ALA A 110 -3.69 2.46 3.76
CA ALA A 110 -3.06 1.35 3.07
C ALA A 110 -2.19 0.52 4.03
N ARG A 111 -1.52 1.18 4.97
CA ARG A 111 -0.79 0.55 6.07
C ARG A 111 -1.70 -0.32 6.94
N ASP A 112 -2.89 0.17 7.31
CA ASP A 112 -3.85 -0.60 8.13
C ASP A 112 -4.38 -1.82 7.37
N VAL A 113 -4.69 -1.65 6.08
CA VAL A 113 -5.02 -2.76 5.17
C VAL A 113 -3.90 -3.80 5.19
N TRP A 114 -2.67 -3.35 4.95
CA TRP A 114 -1.49 -4.21 4.87
C TRP A 114 -1.21 -4.96 6.17
N LYS A 115 -1.26 -4.25 7.30
CA LYS A 115 -1.07 -4.80 8.63
C LYS A 115 -2.08 -5.89 8.94
N LYS A 116 -3.38 -5.68 8.65
CA LYS A 116 -4.41 -6.70 8.86
C LYS A 116 -4.17 -7.97 8.05
N ILE A 117 -3.73 -7.84 6.80
CA ILE A 117 -3.36 -9.00 5.99
C ILE A 117 -2.17 -9.71 6.63
N ALA A 118 -1.12 -8.98 6.99
CA ALA A 118 0.07 -9.55 7.61
C ALA A 118 -0.26 -10.30 8.91
N GLU A 119 -1.08 -9.73 9.79
CA GLU A 119 -1.52 -10.36 11.03
C GLU A 119 -2.35 -11.64 10.79
N ALA A 120 -3.18 -11.66 9.75
CA ALA A 120 -4.02 -12.80 9.41
C ALA A 120 -3.22 -13.99 8.87
N PHE A 121 -2.08 -13.75 8.21
CA PHE A 121 -1.32 -14.78 7.51
C PHE A 121 0.03 -15.12 8.16
N GLU A 122 0.70 -14.20 8.87
CA GLU A 122 1.93 -14.54 9.63
C GLU A 122 1.67 -15.57 10.72
N LYS A 123 0.50 -15.53 11.37
CA LYS A 123 0.11 -16.52 12.38
C LYS A 123 -0.15 -17.90 11.74
N LYS A 124 -0.77 -17.93 10.57
CA LYS A 124 -1.08 -19.18 9.85
C LYS A 124 0.16 -19.82 9.25
N SER A 125 1.06 -19.05 8.66
CA SER A 125 2.32 -19.57 8.14
C SER A 125 3.21 -20.14 9.25
N ARG A 126 3.22 -19.53 10.44
CA ARG A 126 3.91 -20.13 11.61
C ARG A 126 3.30 -21.47 12.02
N MET A 127 1.98 -21.63 11.93
CA MET A 127 1.30 -22.87 12.32
C MET A 127 1.54 -24.01 11.32
N VAL A 128 1.63 -23.71 10.02
CA VAL A 128 1.92 -24.71 8.97
C VAL A 128 3.37 -25.21 9.02
N VAL A 129 4.32 -24.41 9.51
CA VAL A 129 5.73 -24.82 9.67
C VAL A 129 5.93 -25.76 10.87
N ILE A 130 4.98 -25.82 11.82
CA ILE A 130 5.11 -26.67 13.02
C ILE A 130 4.62 -28.12 12.77
N ASP A 131 3.93 -28.38 11.65
CA ASP A 131 3.35 -29.70 11.34
C ASP A 131 4.18 -30.51 10.32
N LEU A 132 5.46 -30.18 10.13
CA LEU A 132 6.34 -30.88 9.18
C LEU A 132 7.57 -31.50 9.86
#